data_AF-A0A0B7AWL4-F1
#
_entry.id   AF-A0A0B7AWL4-F1
#
_cell.length_a   1.000
_cell.length_b   1.000
_cell.length_c   1.000
_cell.angle_alpha   90.00
_cell.angle_beta   90.00
_cell.angle_gamma   90.00
#
_symmetry.space_group_name_H-M   'P 1'
#
loop_
_entity.id
_entity.type
_entity.pdbx_description
1 polymer ?
#
loop_
_entity_poly.entity_id
_entity_poly.type
_entity_poly.pdbx_seq_one_letter_code
_entity_poly.pdbx_strand_id
1 'polypeptide(L)' 'CDVCGKSLSTSKNLVDHKRIHTGEKPYKCDVCGKMVNSNRNLATHKRRSHTGEKTYRCYICGKNFS' A
#
# COMPACT_ATOMS: atom_id res chain seq x y z
N CYS A 1 -12.08 5.95 13.94
CA CYS A 1 -11.78 7.12 13.11
C CYS A 1 -12.83 8.14 13.47
N ASP A 2 -12.42 9.32 13.88
CA ASP A 2 -13.28 10.47 14.22
C ASP A 2 -14.06 11.02 13.02
N VAL A 3 -13.56 10.86 11.78
CA VAL A 3 -14.23 11.36 10.58
C VAL A 3 -15.34 10.42 10.08
N CYS A 4 -15.10 9.11 10.05
CA CYS A 4 -16.04 8.14 9.45
C CYS A 4 -16.46 6.99 10.37
N GLY A 5 -16.17 7.09 11.67
CA GLY A 5 -16.53 6.08 12.66
C GLY A 5 -15.75 4.76 12.58
N LYS A 6 -14.93 4.53 11.54
CA LYS A 6 -14.26 3.23 11.32
C LYS A 6 -13.28 2.87 12.44
N SER A 7 -13.43 1.69 13.03
CA SER A 7 -12.49 1.13 14.01
C SER A 7 -11.30 0.47 13.32
N LEU A 8 -10.09 0.80 13.77
CA LEU A 8 -8.84 0.20 13.29
C LEU A 8 -8.07 -0.38 14.47
N SER A 9 -7.40 -1.52 14.25
CA SER A 9 -6.73 -2.29 15.30
C SER A 9 -5.44 -1.67 15.83
N THR A 10 -4.84 -0.71 15.11
CA THR A 10 -3.58 -0.06 15.53
C THR A 10 -3.62 1.44 15.24
N SER A 11 -2.89 2.20 16.07
CA SER A 11 -2.72 3.65 15.88
C SER A 11 -2.09 3.99 14.52
N LYS A 12 -1.08 3.22 14.10
CA LYS A 12 -0.46 3.41 12.77
C LYS A 12 -1.46 3.26 11.62
N ASN A 13 -2.30 2.23 11.67
CA ASN A 13 -3.35 2.05 10.67
C ASN A 13 -4.37 3.19 10.72
N LEU A 14 -4.70 3.70 11.92
CA LEU A 14 -5.59 4.84 12.07
C LEU A 14 -5.01 6.13 11.46
N VAL A 15 -3.73 6.41 11.66
CA VAL A 15 -3.04 7.56 11.05
C VAL A 15 -3.02 7.45 9.53
N ASP A 16 -2.60 6.31 8.99
CA ASP A 16 -2.58 6.09 7.54
C ASP A 16 -4.01 6.16 6.94
N HIS A 17 -5.03 5.70 7.68
CA HIS A 17 -6.42 5.80 7.28
C HIS A 17 -6.91 7.25 7.23
N LYS A 18 -6.54 8.10 8.20
CA LYS A 18 -6.94 9.51 8.22
C LYS A 18 -6.48 10.28 6.97
N ARG A 19 -5.35 9.88 6.38
CA ARG A 19 -4.85 10.47 5.12
C ARG A 19 -5.79 10.27 3.92
N ILE A 20 -6.71 9.31 3.97
CA ILE A 20 -7.72 9.14 2.93
C ILE A 20 -8.71 10.31 2.94
N HIS A 21 -9.01 10.85 4.13
CA HIS A 21 -9.92 11.98 4.29
C HIS A 21 -9.25 13.31 3.95
N THR A 22 -7.97 13.47 4.28
CA THR A 22 -7.20 14.69 3.97
C THR A 22 -6.64 14.71 2.54
N GLY A 23 -6.60 13.55 1.88
CA GLY A 23 -5.94 13.39 0.57
C GLY A 23 -4.41 13.40 0.64
N GLU A 24 -3.81 13.44 1.83
CA GLU A 24 -2.36 13.49 2.01
C GLU A 24 -1.69 12.22 1.47
N LYS A 25 -0.68 12.40 0.61
CA LYS A 25 0.08 11.29 0.03
C LYS A 25 1.57 11.59 0.18
N PRO A 26 2.16 11.39 1.37
CA PRO A 26 3.52 11.81 1.64
C PRO A 26 4.58 10.95 0.95
N TYR A 27 4.21 9.76 0.45
CA TYR A 27 5.16 8.82 -0.14
C TYR A 27 5.17 8.91 -1.66
N LYS A 28 6.29 9.35 -2.23
CA LYS A 28 6.50 9.43 -3.68
C LYS A 28 7.22 8.20 -4.21
N CYS A 29 6.72 7.66 -5.32
CA CYS A 29 7.47 6.71 -6.14
C CYS A 29 8.57 7.44 -6.90
N ASP A 30 9.81 7.04 -6.68
CA ASP A 30 11.00 7.54 -7.37
C ASP A 30 11.05 7.15 -8.85
N VAL A 31 10.42 6.02 -9.22
CA VAL A 31 10.43 5.54 -10.62
C VAL A 31 9.41 6.30 -11.49
N CYS A 32 8.17 6.46 -11.04
CA CYS A 32 7.10 7.05 -11.87
C CYS A 32 6.44 8.30 -11.27
N GLY A 33 6.93 8.80 -10.14
CA GLY A 33 6.40 9.99 -9.48
C GLY A 33 5.06 9.80 -8.76
N LYS A 34 4.45 8.61 -8.80
CA LYS A 34 3.15 8.34 -8.17
C LYS A 34 3.21 8.56 -6.65
N MET A 35 2.29 9.37 -6.14
CA MET A 35 2.15 9.62 -4.69
C MET A 35 1.17 8.61 -4.06
N VAL A 36 1.49 8.08 -2.88
CA VAL A 36 0.65 7.16 -2.09
C VAL A 36 0.60 7.54 -0.60
N ASN A 37 -0.41 7.04 0.10
CA ASN A 37 -0.73 7.42 1.48
C ASN A 37 -0.06 6.55 2.55
N SER A 38 0.58 5.43 2.19
CA SER A 38 1.30 4.57 3.14
C SER A 38 2.58 3.99 2.54
N ASN A 39 3.59 3.79 3.37
CA ASN A 39 4.87 3.22 2.95
C ASN A 39 4.73 1.78 2.46
N ARG A 40 3.86 0.98 3.10
CA ARG A 40 3.57 -0.40 2.67
C ARG A 40 3.00 -0.42 1.25
N ASN A 41 2.07 0.50 0.94
CA ASN A 41 1.50 0.61 -0.40
C ASN A 41 2.56 1.05 -1.42
N LEU A 42 3.51 1.92 -1.04
CA LEU A 42 4.61 2.31 -1.92
C LEU A 42 5.52 1.11 -2.26
N ALA A 43 5.92 0.35 -1.25
CA ALA A 43 6.77 -0.83 -1.44
C ALA A 43 6.08 -1.86 -2.36
N THR A 44 4.81 -2.17 -2.10
CA THR A 44 4.01 -3.06 -2.95
C THR A 44 3.86 -2.49 -4.36
N HIS A 45 3.60 -1.19 -4.51
CA HIS A 45 3.52 -0.55 -5.83
C HIS A 45 4.82 -0.72 -6.61
N LYS A 46 5.98 -0.42 -6.00
CA LYS A 46 7.28 -0.55 -6.68
C LYS A 46 7.51 -1.99 -7.15
N ARG A 47 7.28 -2.97 -6.29
CA ARG A 47 7.47 -4.39 -6.61
C ARG A 47 6.56 -4.86 -7.75
N ARG A 48 5.28 -4.50 -7.69
CA ARG A 48 4.28 -4.96 -8.66
C ARG A 48 4.32 -4.23 -9.99
N SER A 49 4.61 -2.94 -9.98
CA SER A 49 4.51 -2.09 -11.16
C SER A 49 5.83 -1.90 -11.90
N HIS A 50 6.97 -1.97 -11.20
CA HIS A 50 8.27 -1.61 -11.79
C HIS A 50 9.27 -2.76 -11.83
N THR A 51 9.27 -3.64 -10.81
CA THR A 51 10.23 -4.76 -10.78
C THR A 51 9.67 -6.07 -11.35
N GLY A 52 8.34 -6.17 -11.54
CA GLY A 52 7.69 -7.40 -11.97
C GLY A 52 7.80 -8.55 -10.96
N GLU A 53 8.15 -8.24 -9.71
CA GLU A 53 8.36 -9.24 -8.66
C GLU A 53 7.02 -9.92 -8.31
N LYS A 54 7.01 -11.25 -8.43
CA LYS A 54 5.88 -12.10 -8.04
C LYS A 54 6.26 -12.82 -6.75
N THR A 55 5.79 -12.28 -5.62
CA THR A 55 6.22 -12.74 -4.28
C THR A 55 5.52 -14.01 -3.81
N TYR A 56 4.42 -14.41 -4.45
CA TYR A 56 3.60 -15.53 -3.98
C TYR A 56 3.59 -16.65 -5.01
N ARG A 57 4.19 -17.79 -4.69
CA ARG A 57 4.12 -18.99 -5.53
C ARG A 57 3.09 -19.96 -4.98
N CYS A 58 2.11 -20.35 -5.79
CA CYS A 58 1.25 -21.48 -5.46
C CYS A 58 2.04 -22.78 -5.63
N TYR A 59 2.18 -23.56 -4.57
CA TYR A 59 2.90 -24.84 -4.62
C TYR A 59 2.09 -25.94 -5.30
N ILE A 60 0.76 -25.80 -5.38
CA ILE A 60 -0.13 -26.78 -6.02
C ILE A 60 -0.07 -26.65 -7.55
N CYS A 61 -0.23 -25.43 -8.09
CA CYS A 61 -0.27 -25.21 -9.54
C CYS A 61 1.00 -24.55 -10.11
N GLY A 62 2.01 -24.26 -9.28
CA GLY A 62 3.29 -23.67 -9.68
C GLY A 62 3.23 -22.20 -10.11
N LYS A 63 2.05 -21.58 -10.18
CA LYS A 63 1.89 -20.20 -10.67
C LYS A 63 2.39 -19.18 -9.66
N ASN A 64 3.04 -18.14 -10.16
CA ASN A 64 3.52 -17.00 -9.38
C ASN A 64 2.52 -15.83 -9.48
N PHE A 65 2.25 -15.18 -8.34
CA PHE A 65 1.33 -14.08 -8.15
C PHE A 65 2.06 -12.91 -7.48
N SER A 66 1.63 -11.69 -7.81
CA SER A 66 2.17 -10.44 -7.29
C SER A 66 1.26 -9.86 -6.21
#